data_AF-A0A6B3ASV9-F1
#
_entry.id   AF-A0A6B3ASV9-F1
#
_cell.length_a   1.000
_cell.length_b   1.000
_cell.length_c   1.000
_cell.angle_alpha   90.00
_cell.angle_beta   90.00
_cell.angle_gamma   90.00
#
_symmetry.space_group_name_H-M   'P 1'
#
loop_
_entity.id
_entity.type
_entity.pdbx_description
1 polymer ?
#
loop_
_entity_poly.entity_id
_entity_poly.type
_entity_poly.pdbx_seq_one_letter_code
_entity_poly.pdbx_strand_id
1 'polypeptide(L)'
;MPLDQETADRLATLLTQGATNRAAAAALSIDRGTAARYRASLGIGPAPKRPAPNRSPLTVEQKAMTLMRPAKGGHMSWAGRRTKSNGTATFTHHERTYTARSIAFRIAKGRDPVGYVTAECDQPEWCVAPDHMEDEPGRKAARAALAIVTGRATTLAECNRGHATAQHRKYLPDGSPYCGTCHAENKQARRVAG
;
A
#
# COMPACT_ATOMS: atom_id res chain seq x y z
N MET A 1 -14.86 11.97 47.87
CA MET A 1 -14.30 12.96 48.80
C MET A 1 -13.63 14.06 47.99
N PRO A 2 -13.83 15.34 48.36
CA PRO A 2 -13.01 16.41 47.81
C PRO A 2 -11.53 16.13 48.13
N LEU A 3 -10.64 16.42 47.17
CA LEU A 3 -9.20 16.44 47.44
C LEU A 3 -8.94 17.56 48.45
N ASP A 4 -7.93 17.39 49.30
CA ASP A 4 -7.41 18.51 50.07
C ASP A 4 -6.86 19.59 49.12
N GLN A 5 -6.82 20.83 49.60
CA GLN A 5 -6.48 21.98 48.76
C GLN A 5 -5.06 21.88 48.18
N GLU A 6 -4.11 21.36 48.96
CA GLU A 6 -2.73 21.19 48.52
C GLU A 6 -2.62 20.19 47.36
N THR A 7 -3.29 19.04 47.47
CA THR A 7 -3.34 18.05 46.40
C THR A 7 -4.06 18.59 45.15
N ALA A 8 -5.11 19.38 45.33
CA ALA A 8 -5.81 20.04 44.22
C ALA A 8 -4.90 21.03 43.47
N ASP A 9 -4.14 21.87 44.19
CA ASP A 9 -3.23 22.84 43.60
C ASP A 9 -2.05 22.17 42.87
N ARG A 10 -1.50 21.09 43.45
CA ARG A 10 -0.46 20.27 42.81
C ARG A 10 -0.97 19.59 41.54
N LEU A 11 -2.21 19.08 41.57
CA LEU A 11 -2.85 18.49 40.40
C LEU A 11 -3.05 19.52 39.28
N ALA A 12 -3.55 20.71 39.61
CA ALA A 12 -3.73 21.80 38.65
C ALA A 12 -2.40 22.21 38.01
N THR A 13 -1.33 22.31 38.80
CA THR A 13 0.04 22.61 38.33
C THR A 13 0.51 21.56 37.32
N LEU A 14 0.43 20.27 37.68
CA LEU A 14 0.84 19.17 36.79
C LEU A 14 0.06 19.15 35.47
N LEU A 15 -1.25 19.37 35.54
CA LEU A 15 -2.11 19.37 34.35
C LEU A 15 -1.81 20.54 33.42
N THR A 16 -1.56 21.73 33.97
CA THR A 16 -1.19 22.95 33.21
C THR A 16 0.19 22.80 32.57
N GLN A 17 1.11 22.07 33.19
CA GLN A 17 2.41 21.70 32.62
C GLN A 17 2.34 20.59 31.55
N GLY A 18 1.14 20.14 31.18
CA GLY A 18 0.92 19.16 30.12
C GLY A 18 1.00 17.69 30.55
N ALA A 19 1.07 17.39 31.85
CA ALA A 19 1.10 16.00 32.31
C ALA A 19 -0.18 15.25 31.91
N THR A 20 -0.05 13.99 31.46
CA THR A 20 -1.22 13.14 31.17
C THR A 20 -1.99 12.81 32.45
N ASN A 21 -3.28 12.48 32.35
CA ASN A 21 -4.10 12.06 33.52
C ASN A 21 -3.45 10.89 34.27
N ARG A 22 -2.81 9.94 33.56
CA ARG A 22 -2.09 8.83 34.17
C ARG A 22 -0.85 9.28 34.93
N ALA A 23 -0.07 10.19 34.36
CA ALA A 23 1.14 10.71 35.00
C ALA A 23 0.81 11.52 36.26
N ALA A 24 -0.18 12.42 36.18
CA ALA A 24 -0.64 13.19 37.33
C ALA A 24 -1.24 12.29 38.43
N ALA A 25 -2.06 11.30 38.05
CA ALA A 25 -2.62 10.33 38.99
C ALA A 25 -1.55 9.51 39.71
N ALA A 26 -0.53 9.04 38.98
CA ALA A 26 0.59 8.31 39.56
C ALA A 26 1.46 9.18 40.49
N ALA A 27 1.70 10.44 40.12
CA ALA A 27 2.53 11.36 40.90
C ALA A 27 1.88 11.77 42.24
N LEU A 28 0.55 11.79 42.30
CA LEU A 28 -0.21 12.19 43.49
C LEU A 28 -0.93 11.02 44.17
N SER A 29 -0.72 9.78 43.71
CA SER A 29 -1.40 8.58 44.23
C SER A 29 -2.93 8.70 44.25
N ILE A 30 -3.52 9.37 43.25
CA ILE A 30 -4.97 9.54 43.11
C ILE A 30 -5.55 8.69 41.97
N ASP A 31 -6.88 8.54 41.96
CA ASP A 31 -7.56 7.88 40.85
C ASP A 31 -7.45 8.69 39.54
N ARG A 32 -7.31 7.97 38.41
CA ARG A 32 -7.22 8.57 37.06
C ARG A 32 -8.49 9.32 36.67
N GLY A 33 -9.66 8.87 37.10
CA GLY A 33 -10.94 9.54 36.86
C GLY A 33 -11.05 10.85 37.64
N THR A 34 -10.47 10.93 38.83
CA THR A 34 -10.36 12.20 39.58
C THR A 34 -9.48 13.20 38.83
N ALA A 35 -8.30 12.80 38.35
CA ALA A 35 -7.45 13.66 37.53
C ALA A 35 -8.16 14.13 36.23
N ALA A 36 -8.94 13.25 35.60
CA ALA A 36 -9.71 13.57 34.40
C ALA A 36 -10.81 14.61 34.66
N ARG A 37 -11.56 14.47 35.76
CA ARG A 37 -12.59 15.44 36.17
C ARG A 37 -12.00 16.82 36.45
N TYR A 38 -10.88 16.87 37.17
CA TYR A 38 -10.17 18.13 37.45
C TYR A 38 -9.62 18.79 36.17
N ARG A 39 -9.10 18.00 35.24
CA ARG A 39 -8.68 18.53 33.93
C ARG A 39 -9.83 19.18 33.18
N ALA A 40 -11.01 18.55 33.20
CA ALA A 40 -12.21 19.09 32.58
C ALA A 40 -12.69 20.37 33.27
N SER A 41 -12.67 20.43 34.61
CA SER A 41 -13.08 21.63 35.35
C SER A 41 -12.14 22.82 35.13
N LEU A 42 -10.86 22.57 34.84
CA LEU A 42 -9.87 23.60 34.50
C LEU A 42 -9.91 24.04 33.01
N GLY A 43 -10.72 23.40 32.17
CA GLY A 43 -10.79 23.73 30.75
C GLY A 43 -9.54 23.37 29.92
N ILE A 44 -8.64 22.54 30.45
CA ILE A 44 -7.33 22.21 29.84
C ILE A 44 -7.47 21.25 28.63
N GLY A 45 -8.69 20.94 28.21
CA GLY A 45 -8.95 20.02 27.10
C GLY A 45 -8.51 18.58 27.40
N PRO A 46 -8.66 17.65 26.44
CA PRO A 46 -8.24 16.27 26.62
C PRO A 46 -6.73 16.16 26.81
N ALA A 47 -6.29 15.22 27.65
CA ALA A 47 -4.87 14.96 27.84
C ALA A 47 -4.17 14.67 26.48
N PRO A 48 -2.96 15.19 26.25
CA PRO A 48 -2.24 14.94 25.02
C PRO A 48 -2.12 13.43 24.78
N LYS A 49 -2.56 12.97 23.61
CA LYS A 49 -2.42 11.56 23.22
C LYS A 49 -0.94 11.28 23.11
N ARG A 50 -0.45 10.28 23.87
CA ARG A 50 0.93 9.80 23.71
C ARG A 50 1.10 9.39 22.25
N PRO A 51 2.14 9.85 21.52
CA PRO A 51 2.45 9.28 20.22
C PRO A 51 2.57 7.78 20.39
N ALA A 52 1.91 7.02 19.51
CA ALA A 52 1.88 5.57 19.61
C ALA A 52 3.33 5.05 19.71
N PRO A 53 3.74 4.44 20.83
CA PRO A 53 5.15 4.19 21.15
C PRO A 53 5.85 3.24 20.18
N ASN A 54 5.09 2.62 19.26
CA ASN A 54 5.55 1.58 18.34
C ASN A 54 5.40 1.94 16.86
N ARG A 55 5.29 3.23 16.50
CA ARG A 55 5.37 3.59 15.08
C ARG A 55 6.82 3.46 14.63
N SER A 56 7.06 2.51 13.73
CA SER A 56 8.37 2.34 13.09
C SER A 56 8.80 3.69 12.49
N PRO A 57 10.05 4.13 12.74
CA PRO A 57 10.58 5.39 12.20
C PRO A 57 10.87 5.30 10.70
N LEU A 58 10.88 4.09 10.14
CA LEU A 58 11.09 3.87 8.71
C LEU A 58 9.90 4.41 7.91
N THR A 59 10.19 4.95 6.74
CA THR A 59 9.17 5.15 5.69
C THR A 59 8.61 3.81 5.21
N VAL A 60 7.50 3.85 4.47
CA VAL A 60 6.90 2.64 3.90
C VAL A 60 7.83 1.95 2.90
N GLU A 61 8.57 2.72 2.11
CA GLU A 61 9.58 2.26 1.15
C GLU A 61 10.76 1.61 1.87
N GLN A 62 11.33 2.28 2.89
CA GLN A 62 12.42 1.71 3.70
C GLN A 62 11.99 0.41 4.37
N LYS A 63 10.78 0.36 4.93
CA LYS A 63 10.24 -0.88 5.52
C LYS A 63 10.07 -1.98 4.47
N ALA A 64 9.64 -1.66 3.25
CA ALA A 64 9.53 -2.65 2.20
C ALA A 64 10.91 -3.20 1.80
N MET A 65 11.92 -2.34 1.66
CA MET A 65 13.29 -2.73 1.34
C MET A 65 13.88 -3.73 2.34
N THR A 66 13.57 -3.62 3.64
CA THR A 66 14.05 -4.59 4.65
C THR A 66 13.48 -6.01 4.46
N LEU A 67 12.38 -6.14 3.72
CA LEU A 67 11.69 -7.39 3.43
C LEU A 67 11.99 -7.94 2.02
N MET A 68 12.64 -7.15 1.16
CA MET A 68 13.09 -7.60 -0.16
C MET A 68 14.45 -8.27 -0.04
N ARG A 69 14.59 -9.48 -0.57
CA ARG A 69 15.83 -10.25 -0.55
C ARG A 69 16.36 -10.45 -1.96
N PRO A 70 17.65 -10.19 -2.22
CA PRO A 70 18.24 -10.50 -3.52
C PRO A 70 18.02 -11.97 -3.90
N ALA A 71 17.77 -12.19 -5.19
CA ALA A 71 17.72 -13.50 -5.83
C ALA A 71 18.62 -13.49 -7.08
N LYS A 72 18.78 -14.63 -7.74
CA LYS A 72 19.60 -14.75 -8.97
C LYS A 72 19.05 -13.81 -10.07
N GLY A 73 19.90 -13.34 -10.97
CA GLY A 73 19.48 -12.63 -12.18
C GLY A 73 18.90 -11.23 -11.96
N GLY A 74 19.24 -10.55 -10.86
CA GLY A 74 18.70 -9.22 -10.53
C GLY A 74 17.27 -9.24 -9.98
N HIS A 75 16.68 -10.42 -9.80
CA HIS A 75 15.39 -10.55 -9.13
C HIS A 75 15.50 -10.27 -7.63
N MET A 76 14.37 -9.95 -7.01
CA MET A 76 14.23 -9.93 -5.57
C MET A 76 13.03 -10.78 -5.16
N SER A 77 13.18 -11.55 -4.09
CA SER A 77 12.11 -12.31 -3.46
C SER A 77 11.57 -11.55 -2.24
N TRP A 78 10.34 -11.88 -1.85
CA TRP A 78 9.67 -11.26 -0.71
C TRP A 78 9.73 -12.16 0.52
N ALA A 79 10.36 -11.68 1.59
CA ALA A 79 10.45 -12.37 2.88
C ALA A 79 9.30 -12.01 3.86
N GLY A 80 8.45 -11.05 3.49
CA GLY A 80 7.33 -10.63 4.31
C GLY A 80 6.09 -11.54 4.17
N ARG A 81 4.98 -11.06 4.73
CA ARG A 81 3.69 -11.77 4.67
C ARG A 81 3.20 -11.90 3.22
N ARG A 82 2.52 -13.01 2.93
CA ARG A 82 1.71 -13.23 1.73
C ARG A 82 0.26 -13.48 2.10
N THR A 83 -0.66 -13.05 1.25
CA THR A 83 -2.09 -13.36 1.41
C THR A 83 -2.35 -14.84 1.16
N LYS A 84 -3.28 -15.44 1.91
CA LYS A 84 -3.61 -16.87 1.78
C LYS A 84 -4.34 -17.21 0.48
N SER A 85 -5.17 -16.28 -0.03
CA SER A 85 -6.05 -16.55 -1.17
C SER A 85 -5.33 -16.58 -2.52
N ASN A 86 -4.35 -15.70 -2.73
CA ASN A 86 -3.69 -15.53 -4.02
C ASN A 86 -2.17 -15.34 -3.93
N GLY A 87 -1.56 -15.53 -2.75
CA GLY A 87 -0.10 -15.46 -2.58
C GLY A 87 0.51 -14.06 -2.73
N THR A 88 -0.32 -13.00 -2.79
CA THR A 88 0.13 -11.62 -2.96
C THR A 88 1.00 -11.18 -1.80
N ALA A 89 2.22 -10.74 -2.11
CA ALA A 89 3.17 -10.18 -1.17
C ALA A 89 2.63 -8.86 -0.58
N THR A 90 2.43 -8.83 0.75
CA THR A 90 1.84 -7.69 1.46
C THR A 90 2.57 -7.41 2.78
N PHE A 91 2.45 -6.18 3.28
CA PHE A 91 2.86 -5.81 4.64
C PHE A 91 2.02 -4.65 5.16
N THR A 92 1.99 -4.51 6.48
CA THR A 92 1.29 -3.40 7.14
C THR A 92 2.30 -2.37 7.63
N HIS A 93 2.05 -1.09 7.37
CA HIS A 93 2.82 0.03 7.87
C HIS A 93 1.87 1.13 8.34
N HIS A 94 2.00 1.54 9.61
CA HIS A 94 1.14 2.54 10.26
C HIS A 94 -0.35 2.27 10.00
N GLU A 95 -0.81 1.06 10.35
CA GLU A 95 -2.21 0.59 10.23
C GLU A 95 -2.75 0.45 8.79
N ARG A 96 -1.95 0.79 7.76
CA ARG A 96 -2.30 0.60 6.35
C ARG A 96 -1.59 -0.61 5.77
N THR A 97 -2.29 -1.40 4.96
CA THR A 97 -1.73 -2.55 4.25
C THR A 97 -1.35 -2.15 2.83
N TYR A 98 -0.12 -2.50 2.45
CA TYR A 98 0.45 -2.23 1.13
C TYR A 98 0.82 -3.53 0.45
N THR A 99 0.81 -3.55 -0.88
CA THR A 99 1.40 -4.65 -1.66
C THR A 99 2.88 -4.37 -1.89
N ALA A 100 3.70 -5.41 -1.83
CA ALA A 100 5.15 -5.27 -2.06
C ALA A 100 5.45 -4.71 -3.45
N ARG A 101 4.68 -5.13 -4.47
CA ARG A 101 4.86 -4.67 -5.86
C ARG A 101 4.52 -3.20 -6.04
N SER A 102 3.42 -2.71 -5.46
CA SER A 102 3.09 -1.28 -5.53
C SER A 102 4.17 -0.40 -4.91
N ILE A 103 4.79 -0.84 -3.81
CA ILE A 103 5.89 -0.09 -3.18
C ILE A 103 7.19 -0.24 -3.96
N ALA A 104 7.52 -1.44 -4.48
CA ALA A 104 8.66 -1.64 -5.37
C ALA A 104 8.59 -0.75 -6.62
N PHE A 105 7.41 -0.63 -7.22
CA PHE A 105 7.16 0.29 -8.32
C PHE A 105 7.43 1.74 -7.93
N ARG A 106 6.90 2.19 -6.78
CA ARG A 106 7.11 3.55 -6.30
C ARG A 106 8.59 3.84 -6.04
N ILE A 107 9.33 2.87 -5.50
CA ILE A 107 10.78 2.98 -5.29
C ILE A 107 11.50 3.23 -6.62
N ALA A 108 11.18 2.48 -7.68
CA ALA A 108 11.83 2.62 -8.98
C ALA A 108 11.39 3.87 -9.77
N LYS A 109 10.10 4.20 -9.74
CA LYS A 109 9.51 5.22 -10.63
C LYS A 109 9.27 6.58 -9.96
N GLY A 110 9.41 6.67 -8.63
CA GLY A 110 9.19 7.92 -7.89
C GLY A 110 7.74 8.42 -7.89
N ARG A 111 6.77 7.60 -8.30
CA ARG A 111 5.35 7.94 -8.38
C ARG A 111 4.46 6.79 -7.92
N ASP A 112 3.21 7.09 -7.60
CA ASP A 112 2.22 6.06 -7.32
C ASP A 112 1.82 5.29 -8.59
N PRO A 113 1.51 3.99 -8.46
CA PRO A 113 1.08 3.18 -9.59
C PRO A 113 -0.35 3.50 -10.01
N VAL A 114 -0.60 3.43 -11.31
CA VAL A 114 -1.95 3.50 -11.86
C VAL A 114 -2.42 2.07 -12.17
N GLY A 115 -3.45 1.61 -11.46
CA GLY A 115 -3.99 0.26 -11.60
C GLY A 115 -3.08 -0.81 -10.98
N TYR A 116 -3.13 -2.02 -11.53
CA TYR A 116 -2.37 -3.15 -11.00
C TYR A 116 -0.89 -3.07 -11.39
N VAL A 117 0.00 -3.38 -10.44
CA VAL A 117 1.44 -3.54 -10.67
C VAL A 117 1.80 -5.01 -10.82
N THR A 118 2.51 -5.34 -11.89
CA THR A 118 3.06 -6.69 -12.12
C THR A 118 4.52 -6.57 -12.50
N ALA A 119 5.28 -7.66 -12.32
CA ALA A 119 6.65 -7.71 -12.77
C ALA A 119 6.68 -8.06 -14.27
N GLU A 120 7.38 -7.29 -15.09
CA GLU A 120 7.67 -7.61 -16.50
C GLU A 120 9.07 -8.22 -16.59
N CYS A 121 9.23 -9.41 -16.02
CA CYS A 121 10.45 -10.21 -16.10
C CYS A 121 10.09 -11.68 -16.34
N ASP A 122 11.08 -12.55 -16.46
CA ASP A 122 10.90 -14.01 -16.63
C ASP A 122 10.39 -14.72 -15.36
N GLN A 123 10.28 -14.01 -14.23
CA GLN A 123 9.79 -14.54 -12.94
C GLN A 123 8.58 -13.73 -12.39
N PRO A 124 7.49 -13.59 -13.17
CA PRO A 124 6.42 -12.64 -12.87
C PRO A 124 5.56 -13.01 -11.67
N GLU A 125 5.65 -14.24 -11.14
CA GLU A 125 4.82 -14.72 -10.02
C GLU A 125 5.36 -14.28 -8.66
N TRP A 126 6.68 -14.20 -8.51
CA TRP A 126 7.30 -13.99 -7.20
C TRP A 126 8.25 -12.78 -7.14
N CYS A 127 8.70 -12.27 -8.28
CA CYS A 127 9.63 -11.14 -8.30
C CYS A 127 8.98 -9.88 -7.69
N VAL A 128 9.77 -9.18 -6.88
CA VAL A 128 9.47 -7.87 -6.28
C VAL A 128 10.62 -6.87 -6.48
N ALA A 129 11.52 -7.13 -7.43
CA ALA A 129 12.60 -6.20 -7.76
C ALA A 129 12.03 -4.87 -8.30
N PRO A 130 12.43 -3.70 -7.74
CA PRO A 130 11.91 -2.40 -8.18
C PRO A 130 11.97 -2.19 -9.69
N ASP A 131 13.11 -2.49 -10.32
CA ASP A 131 13.34 -2.24 -11.74
C ASP A 131 12.49 -3.10 -12.68
N HIS A 132 11.93 -4.21 -12.18
CA HIS A 132 11.07 -5.09 -12.97
C HIS A 132 9.59 -4.72 -12.85
N MET A 133 9.23 -3.75 -12.01
CA MET A 133 7.82 -3.40 -11.78
C MET A 133 7.30 -2.44 -12.83
N GLU A 134 6.17 -2.79 -13.43
CA GLU A 134 5.39 -1.90 -14.29
C GLU A 134 3.93 -1.85 -13.85
N ASP A 135 3.33 -0.67 -13.95
CA ASP A 135 1.91 -0.44 -13.74
C ASP A 135 1.11 -0.65 -15.03
N GLU A 136 -0.22 -0.51 -14.97
CA GLU A 136 -1.04 -0.86 -16.12
C GLU A 136 -0.77 -0.01 -17.39
N PRO A 137 -0.62 1.33 -17.29
CA PRO A 137 -0.21 2.13 -18.45
C PRO A 137 1.18 1.79 -18.95
N GLY A 138 2.17 1.62 -18.05
CA GLY A 138 3.55 1.26 -18.42
C GLY A 138 3.61 -0.04 -19.22
N ARG A 139 2.92 -1.08 -18.75
CA ARG A 139 2.83 -2.36 -19.48
C ARG A 139 2.18 -2.24 -20.84
N LYS A 140 1.09 -1.48 -20.95
CA LYS A 140 0.40 -1.29 -22.24
C LYS A 140 1.33 -0.61 -23.24
N ALA A 141 2.04 0.43 -22.81
CA ALA A 141 3.00 1.14 -23.64
C ALA A 141 4.18 0.25 -24.05
N ALA A 142 4.81 -0.45 -23.09
CA ALA A 142 5.95 -1.33 -23.34
C ALA A 142 5.62 -2.45 -24.34
N ARG A 143 4.47 -3.11 -24.16
CA ARG A 143 4.05 -4.20 -25.06
C ARG A 143 3.62 -3.70 -26.43
N ALA A 144 3.01 -2.51 -26.52
CA ALA A 144 2.71 -1.87 -27.80
C ALA A 144 4.01 -1.51 -28.56
N ALA A 145 5.02 -0.99 -27.86
CA ALA A 145 6.33 -0.70 -28.43
C ALA A 145 7.02 -2.00 -28.90
N LEU A 146 6.97 -3.07 -28.10
CA LEU A 146 7.51 -4.38 -28.49
C LEU A 146 6.84 -4.91 -29.76
N ALA A 147 5.53 -4.75 -29.90
CA ALA A 147 4.79 -5.15 -31.10
C ALA A 147 5.31 -4.43 -32.35
N ILE A 148 5.61 -3.12 -32.23
CA ILE A 148 6.16 -2.32 -33.34
C ILE A 148 7.56 -2.82 -33.71
N VAL A 149 8.45 -2.97 -32.71
CA VAL A 149 9.86 -3.37 -32.94
C VAL A 149 9.97 -4.78 -33.52
N THR A 150 9.07 -5.68 -33.12
CA THR A 150 9.04 -7.07 -33.61
C THR A 150 8.28 -7.24 -34.92
N GLY A 151 7.83 -6.16 -35.55
CA GLY A 151 7.14 -6.19 -36.85
C GLY A 151 5.75 -6.82 -36.78
N ARG A 152 5.10 -6.86 -35.62
CA ARG A 152 3.73 -7.37 -35.48
C ARG A 152 2.74 -6.38 -36.10
N ALA A 153 1.66 -6.90 -36.67
CA ALA A 153 0.62 -6.08 -37.30
C ALA A 153 -0.12 -5.20 -36.28
N THR A 154 0.29 -3.93 -36.21
CA THR A 154 -0.29 -2.92 -35.30
C THR A 154 -1.21 -1.92 -36.03
N THR A 155 -1.41 -2.05 -37.33
CA THR A 155 -2.08 -1.03 -38.16
C THR A 155 -3.47 -1.41 -38.65
N LEU A 156 -3.93 -2.65 -38.42
CA LEU A 156 -5.28 -3.07 -38.83
C LEU A 156 -6.34 -2.13 -38.23
N ALA A 157 -7.30 -1.65 -39.01
CA ALA A 157 -8.38 -0.82 -38.47
C ALA A 157 -9.33 -1.62 -37.56
N GLU A 158 -9.63 -2.86 -37.97
CA GLU A 158 -10.61 -3.74 -37.33
C GLU A 158 -10.02 -5.13 -37.05
N CYS A 159 -10.63 -5.87 -36.12
CA CYS A 159 -10.33 -7.28 -35.91
C CYS A 159 -11.21 -8.17 -36.81
N ASN A 160 -10.95 -9.48 -36.82
CA ASN A 160 -11.72 -10.44 -37.63
C ASN A 160 -13.23 -10.52 -37.29
N ARG A 161 -13.67 -9.92 -36.18
CA ARG A 161 -15.09 -9.80 -35.80
C ARG A 161 -15.65 -8.39 -36.02
N GLY A 162 -14.93 -7.50 -36.71
CA GLY A 162 -15.36 -6.13 -37.01
C GLY A 162 -15.19 -5.13 -35.85
N HIS A 163 -14.52 -5.48 -34.76
CA HIS A 163 -14.30 -4.54 -33.67
C HIS A 163 -13.18 -3.54 -33.99
N ALA A 164 -13.45 -2.25 -33.79
CA ALA A 164 -12.48 -1.18 -33.96
C ALA A 164 -11.25 -1.38 -33.06
N THR A 165 -10.09 -1.60 -33.66
CA THR A 165 -8.85 -1.90 -32.92
C THR A 165 -8.31 -0.69 -32.17
N ALA A 166 -8.56 0.53 -32.66
CA ALA A 166 -8.16 1.76 -32.00
C ALA A 166 -8.68 1.87 -30.55
N GLN A 167 -9.83 1.23 -30.27
CA GLN A 167 -10.46 1.23 -28.95
C GLN A 167 -10.16 -0.03 -28.13
N HIS A 168 -10.05 -1.18 -28.80
CA HIS A 168 -10.07 -2.48 -28.13
C HIS A 168 -8.77 -3.26 -28.22
N ARG A 169 -7.78 -2.80 -28.99
CA ARG A 169 -6.51 -3.52 -29.12
C ARG A 169 -5.78 -3.56 -27.79
N LYS A 170 -5.31 -4.75 -27.45
CA LYS A 170 -4.43 -5.04 -26.33
C LYS A 170 -3.25 -5.86 -26.82
N TYR A 171 -2.22 -5.96 -26.00
CA TYR A 171 -0.99 -6.68 -26.33
C TYR A 171 -0.67 -7.71 -25.25
N LEU A 172 -0.30 -8.90 -25.69
CA LEU A 172 0.25 -9.96 -24.86
C LEU A 172 1.71 -9.62 -24.47
N PRO A 173 2.30 -10.33 -23.49
CA PRO A 173 3.69 -10.09 -23.08
C PRO A 173 4.72 -10.24 -24.22
N ASP A 174 4.44 -11.06 -25.22
CA ASP A 174 5.27 -11.25 -26.43
C ASP A 174 5.04 -10.17 -27.50
N GLY A 175 4.22 -9.15 -27.22
CA GLY A 175 3.84 -8.10 -28.16
C GLY A 175 2.76 -8.54 -29.16
N SER A 176 2.24 -9.77 -29.09
CA SER A 176 1.18 -10.21 -30.00
C SER A 176 -0.12 -9.42 -29.72
N PRO A 177 -0.72 -8.77 -30.73
CA PRO A 177 -1.94 -8.01 -30.55
C PRO A 177 -3.16 -8.92 -30.44
N TYR A 178 -4.14 -8.54 -29.63
CA TYR A 178 -5.45 -9.19 -29.58
C TYR A 178 -6.58 -8.18 -29.36
N CYS A 179 -7.79 -8.55 -29.75
CA CYS A 179 -8.98 -7.75 -29.51
C CYS A 179 -9.51 -8.00 -28.08
N GLY A 180 -9.51 -6.95 -27.25
CA GLY A 180 -10.01 -7.00 -25.87
C GLY A 180 -11.49 -7.37 -25.76
N THR A 181 -12.32 -6.94 -26.73
CA THR A 181 -13.75 -7.27 -26.79
C THR A 181 -13.96 -8.75 -27.08
N CYS A 182 -13.35 -9.28 -28.15
CA CYS A 182 -13.41 -10.71 -28.47
C CYS A 182 -12.96 -11.58 -27.30
N HIS A 183 -11.89 -11.17 -26.60
CA HIS A 183 -11.40 -11.88 -25.43
C HIS A 183 -12.42 -11.86 -24.27
N ALA A 184 -13.08 -10.72 -24.02
CA ALA A 184 -14.10 -10.60 -22.99
C ALA A 184 -15.35 -11.46 -23.31
N GLU A 185 -15.82 -11.43 -24.55
CA GLU A 185 -16.93 -12.26 -25.04
C GLU A 185 -16.63 -13.75 -24.86
N ASN A 186 -15.45 -14.20 -25.30
CA ASN A 186 -15.05 -15.60 -25.17
C ASN A 186 -14.97 -16.02 -23.69
N LYS A 187 -14.50 -15.14 -22.81
CA LYS A 187 -14.47 -15.39 -21.36
C LYS A 187 -15.88 -15.51 -20.78
N GLN A 188 -16.82 -14.67 -21.22
CA GLN A 188 -18.21 -14.72 -20.79
C GLN A 188 -18.90 -16.00 -21.27
N ALA A 189 -18.72 -16.38 -22.54
CA ALA A 189 -19.28 -17.62 -23.08
C ALA A 189 -18.80 -18.86 -22.30
N ARG A 190 -17.50 -18.93 -21.96
CA ARG A 190 -16.94 -20.03 -21.15
C ARG A 190 -17.54 -20.12 -19.75
N ARG A 191 -17.91 -18.99 -19.13
CA ARG A 191 -18.54 -18.96 -17.80
C ARG A 191 -20.00 -19.37 -17.81
N VAL A 192 -20.68 -19.22 -18.95
CA VAL A 192 -22.08 -19.64 -19.11
C VAL A 192 -22.16 -21.13 -19.44
N ALA A 193 -21.13 -21.67 -20.11
CA ALA A 193 -21.09 -23.06 -20.54
C ALA A 193 -20.54 -24.07 -19.49
N GLY A 194 -19.97 -23.59 -18.37
CA GLY A 194 -19.40 -24.43 -17.32
C GLY A 194 -19.95 -24.05 -15.96
#